data_AF-A0A2E6HPG5-F1
#
_entry.id   AF-A0A2E6HPG5-F1
#
_cell.length_a   1.000
_cell.length_b   1.000
_cell.length_c   1.000
_cell.angle_alpha   90.00
_cell.angle_beta   90.00
_cell.angle_gamma   90.00
#
_symmetry.space_group_name_H-M   'P 1'
#
loop_
_entity.id
_entity.type
_entity.pdbx_description
1 polymer ?
#
loop_
_entity_poly.entity_id
_entity_poly.type
_entity_poly.pdbx_seq_one_letter_code
_entity_poly.pdbx_strand_id
1 'polypeptide(L)'
;MLRNIKTYPYFYYPLIFLILLVLIFIIGIRLSLPKISTYKNEIQSIITDYVGYSVNIHAIQAEWKGWTPNLYLEDIKILSQNNNTEIIKFKSARIGINLIESIYKQNIIPGYILISGLNLEIYRTKNGVISIRNENIDGTNTNKQTGLSEWLISQKHLILEDVNLIWKDENINIEKKEFNNIRLDLKTKRGNTKIELNTALSKSEKQLLRINANITGNILMPDWDANIDIEISNIDPVKNFSRLNLLSNDGAANGKISTYWQNAKLITANGDLEYTDFSLTTNEYSVPVKNINLSFAAARKLDKNWSLKVDLHHLKTVNGVWSPSEYQFEFTKDDTSNKYQYKGFFTFLKLEDIFPLIVETRILPNNILQKLDLNSISGDIKDVNIEVESNKESSIKIDAAFSKLNLTSYDKSSYITGLEGTFITDDSFFNIKIDSKSPEFKSNTLYSEKIVLPNLSTVVKLNRSSYDELLINKFKMSSDEISLTANGKIILTEDSPFVDVKINLDESDIKYVS
;
A
#
# COMPACT_ATOMS: atom_id res chain seq x y z
N MET A 1 -12.98 -13.28 76.16
CA MET A 1 -11.83 -12.36 76.38
C MET A 1 -11.44 -11.76 75.04
N LEU A 2 -12.04 -10.62 74.66
CA LEU A 2 -11.69 -9.87 73.44
C LEU A 2 -10.61 -8.85 73.82
N ARG A 3 -9.41 -9.02 73.25
CA ARG A 3 -8.23 -8.20 73.55
C ARG A 3 -8.32 -6.88 72.78
N ASN A 4 -8.65 -5.80 73.49
CA ASN A 4 -8.60 -4.42 73.00
C ASN A 4 -7.21 -4.11 72.43
N ILE A 5 -7.12 -3.96 71.10
CA ILE A 5 -5.97 -3.34 70.44
C ILE A 5 -6.15 -1.83 70.58
N LYS A 6 -5.49 -1.22 71.56
CA LYS A 6 -5.38 0.24 71.66
C LYS A 6 -4.53 0.75 70.49
N THR A 7 -5.17 1.31 69.47
CA THR A 7 -4.50 2.13 68.45
C THR A 7 -4.11 3.47 69.09
N TYR A 8 -2.81 3.73 69.24
CA TYR A 8 -2.29 4.98 69.80
C TYR A 8 -2.56 6.16 68.85
N PRO A 9 -3.16 7.28 69.32
CA PRO A 9 -3.48 8.44 68.48
C PRO A 9 -2.24 9.25 68.04
N TYR A 10 -1.05 8.93 68.57
CA TYR A 10 0.20 9.64 68.27
C TYR A 10 0.78 9.37 66.89
N PHE A 11 0.34 8.32 66.20
CA PHE A 11 0.85 7.96 64.87
C PHE A 11 0.31 8.84 63.75
N TYR A 12 -0.84 9.52 63.97
CA TYR A 12 -1.48 10.36 62.96
C TYR A 12 -0.94 11.79 62.92
N TYR A 13 -0.46 12.34 64.06
CA TYR A 13 0.10 13.70 64.10
C TYR A 13 1.30 13.94 63.17
N PRO A 14 2.31 13.05 63.07
CA PRO A 14 3.41 13.27 62.13
C PRO A 14 2.94 13.19 60.68
N LEU A 15 1.97 12.32 60.38
CA LEU A 15 1.39 12.20 59.04
C LEU A 15 0.58 13.46 58.67
N ILE A 16 -0.23 13.97 59.60
CA ILE A 16 -1.01 15.20 59.42
C ILE A 16 -0.08 16.41 59.29
N PHE A 17 0.95 16.51 60.12
CA PHE A 17 1.94 17.59 60.04
C PHE A 17 2.68 17.57 58.69
N LEU A 18 3.08 16.39 58.22
CA LEU A 18 3.70 16.22 56.90
C LEU A 18 2.76 16.65 55.77
N ILE A 19 1.49 16.23 55.81
CA ILE A 19 0.46 16.64 54.83
C ILE A 19 0.29 18.16 54.82
N LEU A 20 0.25 18.79 56.00
CA LEU A 20 0.07 20.23 56.16
C LEU A 20 1.29 21.00 55.64
N LEU A 21 2.51 20.51 55.90
CA LEU A 21 3.74 21.08 55.36
C LEU A 21 3.78 20.98 53.83
N VAL A 22 3.39 19.83 53.27
CA VAL A 22 3.26 19.64 51.82
C VAL A 22 2.21 20.59 51.22
N LEU A 23 1.07 20.78 51.87
CA LEU A 23 0.03 21.72 51.44
C LEU A 23 0.53 23.16 51.42
N ILE A 24 1.19 23.63 52.50
CA ILE A 24 1.78 24.97 52.56
C ILE A 24 2.82 25.15 51.45
N PHE A 25 3.66 24.15 51.22
CA PHE A 25 4.68 24.19 50.16
C PHE A 25 4.05 24.29 48.77
N ILE A 26 3.01 23.51 48.48
CA ILE A 26 2.27 23.56 47.21
C ILE A 26 1.61 24.93 47.02
N ILE A 27 0.98 25.49 48.07
CA ILE A 27 0.37 26.81 48.03
C ILE A 27 1.43 27.88 47.76
N GLY A 28 2.58 27.80 48.43
CA GLY A 28 3.71 28.72 48.23
C GLY A 28 4.24 28.72 46.80
N ILE A 29 4.44 27.53 46.20
CA ILE A 29 4.83 27.43 44.79
C ILE A 29 3.73 28.02 43.91
N ARG A 30 2.46 27.67 44.13
CA ARG A 30 1.34 28.12 43.30
C ARG A 30 1.19 29.64 43.27
N LEU A 31 1.42 30.31 44.41
CA LEU A 31 1.41 31.78 44.51
C LEU A 31 2.64 32.43 43.84
N SER A 32 3.72 31.68 43.64
CA SER A 32 4.95 32.15 43.02
C SER A 32 4.96 32.01 41.49
N LEU A 33 4.17 31.08 40.94
CA LEU A 33 4.07 30.83 39.49
C LEU A 33 3.70 32.05 38.62
N PRO A 34 2.82 32.98 39.05
CA PRO A 34 2.55 34.18 38.26
C PRO A 34 3.78 35.08 38.05
N LYS A 35 4.79 34.97 38.93
CA LYS A 35 6.06 35.73 38.85
C LYS A 35 7.16 34.94 38.12
N ILE A 36 6.84 33.78 37.53
CA ILE A 36 7.82 32.89 36.92
C ILE A 36 8.59 33.55 35.78
N SER A 37 7.98 34.52 35.08
CA SER A 37 8.62 35.24 33.98
C SER A 37 9.84 36.06 34.42
N THR A 38 9.97 36.42 35.70
CA THR A 38 11.16 37.06 36.25
C THR A 38 12.37 36.11 36.30
N TYR A 39 12.12 34.79 36.38
CA TYR A 39 13.15 33.74 36.42
C TYR A 39 13.42 33.11 35.05
N LYS A 40 13.13 33.86 33.98
CA LYS A 40 13.22 33.36 32.60
C LYS A 40 14.60 32.82 32.27
N ASN A 41 15.66 33.53 32.68
CA ASN A 41 17.04 33.16 32.35
C ASN A 41 17.45 31.87 33.05
N GLU A 42 17.06 31.70 34.32
CA GLU A 42 17.32 30.51 35.13
C GLU A 42 16.58 29.30 34.55
N ILE A 43 15.31 29.46 34.18
CA ILE A 43 14.52 28.39 33.55
C ILE A 43 15.10 28.01 32.19
N GLN A 44 15.53 28.99 31.40
CA GLN A 44 16.18 28.75 30.13
C GLN A 44 17.50 27.96 30.30
N SER A 45 18.27 28.23 31.36
CA SER A 45 19.48 27.45 31.70
C SER A 45 19.12 26.01 32.06
N ILE A 46 18.11 25.79 32.91
CA ILE A 46 17.65 24.44 33.29
C ILE A 46 17.20 23.64 32.05
N ILE A 47 16.44 24.27 31.15
CA ILE A 47 15.98 23.64 29.92
C ILE A 47 17.17 23.34 29.00
N THR A 48 18.14 24.27 28.90
CA THR A 48 19.38 24.06 28.13
C THR A 48 20.16 22.86 28.63
N ASP A 49 20.28 22.69 29.95
CA ASP A 49 20.96 21.54 30.56
C ASP A 49 20.19 20.23 30.32
N TYR A 50 18.85 20.29 30.36
CA TYR A 50 18.00 19.12 30.10
C TYR A 50 18.03 18.66 28.64
N VAL A 51 18.01 19.61 27.70
CA VAL A 51 17.98 19.35 26.25
C VAL A 51 19.38 19.08 25.70
N GLY A 52 20.43 19.60 26.35
CA GLY A 52 21.81 19.50 25.88
C GLY A 52 22.17 20.49 24.77
N TYR A 53 21.28 21.44 24.47
CA TYR A 53 21.45 22.47 23.44
C TYR A 53 21.04 23.84 23.98
N SER A 54 21.64 24.90 23.46
CA SER A 54 21.28 26.27 23.84
C SER A 54 19.84 26.57 23.43
N VAL A 55 18.97 26.90 24.39
CA VAL A 55 17.57 27.23 24.12
C VAL A 55 17.36 28.73 24.32
N ASN A 56 16.70 29.38 23.37
CA ASN A 56 16.22 30.75 23.47
C ASN A 56 14.69 30.73 23.50
N ILE A 57 14.10 31.35 24.51
CA ILE A 57 12.66 31.35 24.73
C ILE A 57 12.18 32.81 24.72
N HIS A 58 11.10 33.13 24.02
CA HIS A 58 10.57 34.49 24.02
C HIS A 58 9.82 34.81 25.32
N ALA A 59 8.82 33.99 25.65
CA ALA A 59 8.00 34.16 26.85
C ALA A 59 7.83 32.84 27.60
N ILE A 60 7.76 32.96 28.94
CA ILE A 60 7.56 31.84 29.86
C ILE A 60 6.41 32.20 30.78
N GLN A 61 5.43 31.32 30.85
CA GLN A 61 4.32 31.35 31.79
C GLN A 61 4.25 30.02 32.52
N ALA A 62 3.69 30.00 33.72
CA ALA A 62 3.50 28.76 34.45
C ALA A 62 2.17 28.78 35.17
N GLU A 63 1.54 27.62 35.21
CA GLU A 63 0.22 27.44 35.78
C GLU A 63 0.16 26.08 36.46
N TRP A 64 -0.49 26.03 37.61
CA TRP A 64 -0.74 24.76 38.29
C TRP A 64 -2.13 24.24 37.92
N LYS A 65 -2.21 23.14 37.15
CA LYS A 65 -3.48 22.47 36.82
C LYS A 65 -3.56 21.11 37.50
N GLY A 66 -4.57 20.94 38.35
CA GLY A 66 -4.75 19.71 39.13
C GLY A 66 -3.53 19.42 40.01
N TRP A 67 -2.90 18.27 39.79
CA TRP A 67 -1.70 17.80 40.51
C TRP A 67 -0.39 18.06 39.76
N THR A 68 -0.43 18.74 38.61
CA THR A 68 0.71 18.90 37.71
C THR A 68 1.02 20.39 37.50
N PRO A 69 2.22 20.86 37.87
CA PRO A 69 2.69 22.17 37.44
C PRO A 69 2.97 22.12 35.94
N ASN A 70 2.47 23.11 35.20
CA ASN A 70 2.69 23.24 33.78
C ASN A 70 3.49 24.50 33.49
N LEU A 71 4.52 24.34 32.68
CA LEU A 71 5.30 25.44 32.11
C LEU A 71 4.86 25.62 30.66
N TYR A 72 4.54 26.85 30.27
CA TYR A 72 4.17 27.23 28.91
C TYR A 72 5.27 28.12 28.36
N LEU A 73 5.76 27.76 27.19
CA LEU A 73 6.85 28.41 26.49
C LEU A 73 6.32 28.89 25.14
N GLU A 74 6.67 30.11 24.76
CA GLU A 74 6.28 30.72 23.48
C GLU A 74 7.52 31.13 22.69
N ASP A 75 7.45 30.94 21.37
CA ASP A 75 8.51 31.20 20.39
C ASP A 75 9.88 30.69 20.83
N ILE A 76 10.03 29.36 20.81
CA ILE A 76 11.24 28.68 21.25
C ILE A 76 12.15 28.44 20.05
N LYS A 77 13.45 28.71 20.24
CA LYS A 77 14.52 28.37 19.31
C LYS A 77 15.59 27.54 20.01
N ILE A 78 15.94 26.40 19.44
CA ILE A 78 17.08 25.60 19.87
C ILE A 78 18.24 25.93 18.94
N LEU A 79 19.39 26.25 19.52
CA LEU A 79 20.60 26.70 18.84
C LEU A 79 21.75 25.72 19.08
N SER A 80 22.58 25.52 18.06
CA SER A 80 23.80 24.71 18.18
C SER A 80 24.83 25.43 19.05
N GLN A 81 25.38 24.72 20.04
CA GLN A 81 26.28 25.27 21.06
C GLN A 81 27.60 25.81 20.48
N ASN A 82 28.04 25.31 19.33
CA ASN A 82 29.35 25.65 18.75
C ASN A 82 29.33 26.85 17.77
N ASN A 83 28.17 27.16 17.18
CA ASN A 83 28.07 28.15 16.09
C ASN A 83 26.79 28.99 16.13
N ASN A 84 25.97 28.83 17.18
CA ASN A 84 24.73 29.57 17.39
C ASN A 84 23.72 29.49 16.22
N THR A 85 23.83 28.48 15.37
CA THR A 85 22.89 28.25 14.26
C THR A 85 21.60 27.63 14.77
N GLU A 86 20.47 28.08 14.24
CA GLU A 86 19.14 27.57 14.58
C GLU A 86 19.01 26.10 14.17
N ILE A 87 18.82 25.21 15.14
CA ILE A 87 18.60 23.78 14.93
C ILE A 87 17.11 23.51 14.75
N ILE A 88 16.26 24.05 15.62
CA ILE A 88 14.81 23.88 15.50
C ILE A 88 14.10 25.07 16.13
N LYS A 89 12.99 25.45 15.53
CA LYS A 89 12.10 26.49 16.03
C LYS A 89 10.68 25.94 16.08
N PHE A 90 9.97 26.29 17.13
CA PHE A 90 8.55 25.94 17.27
C PHE A 90 7.79 27.04 17.99
N LYS A 91 6.49 27.11 17.68
CA LYS A 91 5.60 28.18 18.14
C LYS A 91 5.37 28.15 19.64
N SER A 92 5.11 26.97 20.19
CA SER A 92 4.85 26.83 21.62
C SER A 92 5.24 25.46 22.15
N ALA A 93 5.53 25.40 23.44
CA ALA A 93 5.65 24.15 24.17
C ALA A 93 4.96 24.22 25.53
N ARG A 94 4.42 23.09 25.97
CA ARG A 94 3.87 22.89 27.30
C ARG A 94 4.55 21.70 27.97
N ILE A 95 5.13 21.94 29.14
CA ILE A 95 5.85 20.92 29.90
C ILE A 95 5.11 20.70 31.21
N GLY A 96 4.55 19.50 31.39
CA GLY A 96 3.96 19.10 32.66
C GLY A 96 5.00 18.40 33.53
N ILE A 97 5.28 18.92 34.72
CA ILE A 97 6.34 18.39 35.59
C ILE A 97 5.82 17.21 36.42
N ASN A 98 6.54 16.10 36.42
CA ASN A 98 6.25 14.97 37.31
C ASN A 98 6.93 15.18 38.67
N LEU A 99 6.23 15.81 39.61
CA LEU A 99 6.78 16.17 40.92
C LEU A 99 7.32 14.96 41.69
N ILE A 100 6.61 13.84 41.69
CA ILE A 100 6.99 12.64 42.46
C ILE A 100 8.32 12.09 41.92
N GLU A 101 8.40 11.93 40.60
CA GLU A 101 9.62 11.43 39.95
C GLU A 101 10.77 12.44 40.07
N SER A 102 10.45 13.74 40.02
CA SER A 102 11.45 14.80 40.15
C SER A 102 12.08 14.83 41.53
N ILE A 103 11.27 14.70 42.59
CA ILE A 103 11.76 14.63 43.97
C ILE A 103 12.60 13.36 44.17
N TYR A 104 12.14 12.21 43.64
CA TYR A 104 12.85 10.94 43.77
C TYR A 104 14.23 10.95 43.08
N LYS A 105 14.33 11.54 41.88
CA LYS A 105 15.60 11.63 41.14
C LYS A 105 16.41 12.90 41.43
N GLN A 106 15.92 13.77 42.31
CA GLN A 106 16.53 15.07 42.64
C GLN A 106 16.83 15.95 41.40
N ASN A 107 16.04 15.79 40.33
CA ASN A 107 16.17 16.53 39.08
C ASN A 107 14.77 16.81 38.52
N ILE A 108 14.55 17.90 37.81
CA ILE A 108 13.25 18.23 37.22
C ILE A 108 12.99 17.29 36.05
N ILE A 109 11.93 16.47 36.18
CA ILE A 109 11.58 15.46 35.19
C ILE A 109 10.21 15.78 34.59
N PRO A 110 10.14 16.00 33.27
CA PRO A 110 8.88 16.10 32.57
C PRO A 110 8.05 14.81 32.70
N GLY A 111 6.79 14.96 33.08
CA GLY A 111 5.78 13.92 32.96
C GLY A 111 5.22 13.82 31.55
N TYR A 112 5.11 14.95 30.85
CA TYR A 112 4.81 15.04 29.43
C TYR A 112 5.38 16.34 28.83
N ILE A 113 5.66 16.34 27.54
CA ILE A 113 6.05 17.51 26.75
C ILE A 113 5.10 17.60 25.56
N LEU A 114 4.44 18.74 25.37
CA LEU A 114 3.66 19.05 24.18
C LEU A 114 4.38 20.15 23.40
N ILE A 115 4.58 19.97 22.10
CA ILE A 115 5.19 20.96 21.22
C ILE A 115 4.24 21.22 20.05
N SER A 116 4.01 22.50 19.71
CA SER A 116 3.15 22.90 18.59
C SER A 116 3.90 23.77 17.58
N GLY A 117 3.62 23.55 16.30
CA GLY A 117 4.16 24.33 15.17
C GLY A 117 5.58 23.93 14.80
N LEU A 118 5.80 22.63 14.58
CA LEU A 118 7.08 22.06 14.17
C LEU A 118 7.09 21.72 12.68
N ASN A 119 8.23 21.95 12.03
CA ASN A 119 8.53 21.40 10.71
C ASN A 119 9.57 20.29 10.87
N LEU A 120 9.25 19.07 10.46
CA LEU A 120 10.10 17.90 10.60
C LEU A 120 10.29 17.22 9.25
N GLU A 121 11.51 16.77 8.96
CA GLU A 121 11.78 15.81 7.90
C GLU A 121 12.16 14.48 8.55
N ILE A 122 11.38 13.43 8.30
CA ILE A 122 11.74 12.07 8.70
C ILE A 122 12.35 11.36 7.51
N TYR A 123 13.54 10.82 7.73
CA TYR A 123 14.31 10.11 6.73
C TYR A 123 14.65 8.70 7.19
N ARG A 124 14.26 7.71 6.37
CA ARG A 124 14.60 6.31 6.56
C ARG A 124 15.64 5.87 5.53
N THR A 125 16.76 5.34 6.02
CA THR A 125 17.83 4.80 5.19
C THR A 125 17.53 3.38 4.69
N LYS A 126 18.28 2.91 3.68
CA LYS A 126 18.14 1.52 3.16
C LYS A 126 18.30 0.42 4.22
N ASN A 127 19.18 0.65 5.19
CA ASN A 127 19.42 -0.26 6.33
C ASN A 127 18.37 -0.16 7.44
N GLY A 128 17.34 0.69 7.29
CA GLY A 128 16.18 0.74 8.20
C GLY A 128 16.34 1.69 9.40
N VAL A 129 17.39 2.50 9.43
CA VAL A 129 17.59 3.53 10.45
C VAL A 129 16.65 4.70 10.16
N ILE A 130 15.94 5.17 11.18
CA ILE A 130 15.05 6.33 11.09
C ILE A 130 15.75 7.52 11.75
N SER A 131 15.77 8.66 11.07
CA SER A 131 16.33 9.91 11.59
C SER A 131 15.36 11.07 11.39
N ILE A 132 15.33 11.99 12.35
CA ILE A 132 14.52 13.21 12.30
C ILE A 132 15.46 14.37 12.04
N ARG A 133 15.16 15.14 11.00
CA ARG A 133 15.89 16.34 10.57
C ARG A 133 14.96 17.54 10.60
N ASN A 134 15.53 18.72 10.73
CA ASN A 134 14.80 19.96 10.47
C ASN A 134 15.08 20.38 9.02
N GLU A 135 14.02 20.70 8.29
CA GLU A 135 14.06 21.20 6.92
C GLU A 135 14.87 22.50 6.77
N ASN A 136 14.89 23.34 7.80
CA ASN A 136 15.58 24.64 7.78
C ASN A 136 17.11 24.56 7.98
N ILE A 137 17.71 23.36 8.08
CA ILE A 137 19.17 23.19 8.22
C ILE A 137 19.74 22.57 6.94
N ASP A 138 20.34 23.42 6.09
CA ASP A 138 21.21 22.96 5.01
C ASP A 138 22.53 22.40 5.58
N GLY A 139 22.94 21.21 5.13
CA GLY A 139 24.35 20.80 5.14
C GLY A 139 24.78 19.69 6.12
N THR A 140 25.04 18.51 5.54
CA THR A 140 26.23 17.63 5.66
C THR A 140 26.82 17.20 7.02
N ASN A 141 26.41 17.71 8.17
CA ASN A 141 26.96 17.29 9.48
C ASN A 141 26.05 16.29 10.19
N THR A 142 26.21 15.01 9.87
CA THR A 142 25.49 13.85 10.43
C THR A 142 25.57 13.76 11.96
N ASN A 143 26.68 14.19 12.57
CA ASN A 143 26.91 14.04 14.01
C ASN A 143 26.12 15.00 14.92
N LYS A 144 25.56 16.10 14.38
CA LYS A 144 24.75 17.06 15.16
C LYS A 144 23.25 16.78 15.08
N GLN A 145 22.82 16.02 14.07
CA GLN A 145 21.41 15.69 13.79
C GLN A 145 20.90 14.49 14.60
N THR A 146 21.81 13.64 15.09
CA THR A 146 21.49 12.48 15.95
C THR A 146 20.92 12.90 17.30
N GLY A 147 21.45 13.95 17.93
CA GLY A 147 21.03 14.36 19.28
C GLY A 147 19.58 14.86 19.39
N LEU A 148 19.03 15.52 18.35
CA LEU A 148 17.61 15.91 18.34
C LEU A 148 16.69 14.68 18.25
N SER A 149 17.04 13.71 17.40
CA SER A 149 16.28 12.47 17.25
C SER A 149 16.30 11.67 18.56
N GLU A 150 17.49 11.50 19.14
CA GLU A 150 17.70 10.86 20.45
C GLU A 150 16.87 11.53 21.54
N TRP A 151 16.92 12.87 21.62
CA TRP A 151 16.14 13.62 22.59
C TRP A 151 14.63 13.40 22.42
N LEU A 152 14.08 13.56 21.20
CA LEU A 152 12.64 13.41 20.95
C LEU A 152 12.11 12.02 21.36
N ILE A 153 12.87 10.96 21.06
CA ILE A 153 12.45 9.57 21.30
C ILE A 153 12.66 9.16 22.77
N SER A 154 13.65 9.75 23.46
CA SER A 154 13.94 9.47 24.87
C SER A 154 12.86 9.97 25.84
N GLN A 155 11.96 10.85 25.39
CA GLN A 155 10.90 11.40 26.22
C GLN A 155 9.89 10.32 26.62
N LYS A 156 9.45 10.35 27.88
CA LYS A 156 8.45 9.40 28.41
C LYS A 156 7.09 9.57 27.74
N HIS A 157 6.70 10.82 27.47
CA HIS A 157 5.45 11.17 26.81
C HIS A 157 5.65 12.49 26.05
N LEU A 158 5.62 12.42 24.73
CA LEU A 158 5.80 13.55 23.83
C LEU A 158 4.58 13.68 22.92
N ILE A 159 3.99 14.86 22.90
CA ILE A 159 2.85 15.20 22.04
C ILE A 159 3.32 16.27 21.08
N LEU A 160 3.20 16.04 19.77
CA LEU A 160 3.47 17.04 18.75
C LEU A 160 2.15 17.40 18.08
N GLU A 161 1.84 18.69 18.01
CA GLU A 161 0.63 19.24 17.37
C GLU A 161 1.04 20.23 16.27
N ASP A 162 0.17 20.43 15.29
CA ASP A 162 0.42 21.34 14.15
C ASP A 162 1.79 21.07 13.48
N VAL A 163 2.09 19.79 13.26
CA VAL A 163 3.36 19.37 12.64
C VAL A 163 3.21 19.33 11.13
N ASN A 164 4.13 20.00 10.42
CA ASN A 164 4.36 19.77 9.00
C ASN A 164 5.49 18.74 8.87
N LEU A 165 5.18 17.58 8.29
CA LEU A 165 6.08 16.46 8.16
C LEU A 165 6.41 16.21 6.70
N ILE A 166 7.70 16.15 6.40
CA ILE A 166 8.22 15.64 5.14
C ILE A 166 8.72 14.21 5.38
N TRP A 167 8.18 13.24 4.66
CA TRP A 167 8.63 11.86 4.71
C TRP A 167 9.50 11.52 3.50
N LYS A 168 10.67 10.92 3.77
CA LYS A 168 11.60 10.42 2.76
C LYS A 168 12.08 9.01 3.12
N ASP A 169 11.83 8.05 2.23
CA ASP A 169 12.22 6.64 2.43
C ASP A 169 13.05 6.13 1.25
N GLU A 170 14.29 5.74 1.52
CA GLU A 170 15.21 5.19 0.51
C GLU A 170 14.86 3.78 0.02
N ASN A 171 14.08 3.01 0.80
CA ASN A 171 13.66 1.67 0.40
C ASN A 171 12.50 1.71 -0.59
N ILE A 172 11.67 2.76 -0.54
CA ILE A 172 10.46 2.84 -1.36
C ILE A 172 10.62 3.86 -2.50
N ASN A 173 11.71 4.65 -2.56
CA ASN A 173 12.03 5.63 -3.62
C ASN A 173 10.84 6.56 -3.97
N ILE A 174 10.05 6.93 -2.96
CA ILE A 174 8.88 7.79 -3.15
C ILE A 174 9.38 9.24 -3.26
N GLU A 175 8.75 10.06 -4.10
CA GLU A 175 8.93 11.50 -4.05
C GLU A 175 8.64 12.02 -2.64
N LYS A 176 9.27 13.14 -2.25
CA LYS A 176 9.07 13.73 -0.92
C LYS A 176 7.57 13.91 -0.66
N LYS A 177 7.06 13.28 0.41
CA LYS A 177 5.65 13.38 0.76
C LYS A 177 5.48 14.32 1.93
N GLU A 178 4.70 15.37 1.71
CA GLU A 178 4.36 16.35 2.73
C GLU A 178 3.01 16.02 3.37
N PHE A 179 2.98 16.11 4.69
CA PHE A 179 1.80 15.96 5.51
C PHE A 179 1.70 17.18 6.41
N ASN A 180 0.55 17.84 6.40
CA ASN A 180 0.32 19.04 7.19
C ASN A 180 -0.63 18.73 8.34
N ASN A 181 -0.58 19.56 9.38
CA ASN A 181 -1.50 19.48 10.51
C ASN A 181 -1.52 18.10 11.18
N ILE A 182 -0.35 17.48 11.34
CA ILE A 182 -0.24 16.19 12.03
C ILE A 182 -0.28 16.39 13.54
N ARG A 183 -0.98 15.48 14.21
CA ARG A 183 -0.84 15.21 15.64
C ARG A 183 -0.11 13.88 15.84
N LEU A 184 0.97 13.90 16.61
CA LEU A 184 1.75 12.73 17.02
C LEU A 184 1.74 12.61 18.54
N ASP A 185 1.43 11.44 19.08
CA ASP A 185 1.52 11.12 20.51
C ASP A 185 2.47 9.93 20.68
N LEU A 186 3.62 10.18 21.30
CA LEU A 186 4.66 9.20 21.56
C LEU A 186 4.71 8.91 23.06
N LYS A 187 4.56 7.64 23.45
CA LYS A 187 4.64 7.17 24.83
C LYS A 187 5.67 6.07 24.96
N THR A 188 6.74 6.34 25.69
CA THR A 188 7.86 5.41 25.91
C THR A 188 7.82 4.83 27.32
N LYS A 189 7.80 3.50 27.43
CA LYS A 189 7.82 2.77 28.71
C LYS A 189 8.72 1.53 28.62
N ARG A 190 9.82 1.53 29.38
CA ARG A 190 10.74 0.38 29.54
C ARG A 190 11.22 -0.22 28.21
N GLY A 191 11.63 0.61 27.25
CA GLY A 191 12.13 0.16 25.93
C GLY A 191 11.04 -0.15 24.89
N ASN A 192 9.76 0.01 25.25
CA ASN A 192 8.63 -0.05 24.33
C ASN A 192 8.10 1.35 24.06
N THR A 193 7.98 1.71 22.79
CA THR A 193 7.48 3.01 22.34
C THR A 193 6.17 2.80 21.62
N LYS A 194 5.11 3.45 22.11
CA LYS A 194 3.84 3.57 21.40
C LYS A 194 3.81 4.89 20.66
N ILE A 195 3.48 4.86 19.37
CA ILE A 195 3.32 6.05 18.55
C ILE A 195 1.90 6.03 17.99
N GLU A 196 1.16 7.10 18.22
CA GLU A 196 -0.13 7.35 17.58
C GLU A 196 -0.01 8.61 16.72
N LEU A 197 -0.22 8.46 15.41
CA LEU A 197 -0.28 9.55 14.45
C LEU A 197 -1.71 9.69 13.96
N ASN A 198 -2.22 10.92 13.97
CA ASN A 198 -3.52 11.27 13.40
C ASN A 198 -3.33 12.49 12.49
N THR A 199 -3.86 12.43 11.28
CA THR A 199 -3.82 13.55 10.34
C THR A 199 -5.02 13.55 9.40
N ALA A 200 -5.46 14.76 9.03
CA ALA A 200 -6.40 14.97 7.95
C ALA A 200 -5.63 15.33 6.67
N LEU A 201 -5.73 14.51 5.63
CA LEU A 201 -4.99 14.71 4.37
C LEU A 201 -5.61 15.80 3.47
N SER A 202 -6.85 16.20 3.74
CA SER A 202 -7.54 17.24 2.98
C SER A 202 -7.89 18.43 3.86
N LYS A 203 -7.93 19.63 3.27
CA LYS A 203 -8.43 20.85 3.92
C LYS A 203 -9.88 20.75 4.40
N SER A 204 -10.65 19.80 3.85
CA SER A 204 -12.04 19.55 4.25
C SER A 204 -12.18 18.70 5.52
N GLU A 205 -11.07 18.18 6.06
CA GLU A 205 -11.01 17.27 7.21
C GLU A 205 -11.78 15.95 7.05
N LYS A 206 -12.24 15.62 5.83
CA LYS A 206 -12.98 14.38 5.54
C LYS A 206 -12.10 13.19 5.18
N GLN A 207 -10.82 13.43 4.87
CA GLN A 207 -9.86 12.38 4.50
C GLN A 207 -8.94 12.15 5.69
N LEU A 208 -9.08 11.02 6.36
CA LEU A 208 -8.40 10.74 7.62
C LEU A 208 -7.38 9.62 7.46
N LEU A 209 -6.21 9.81 8.06
CA LEU A 209 -5.17 8.81 8.20
C LEU A 209 -4.83 8.68 9.69
N ARG A 210 -4.94 7.46 10.20
CA ARG A 210 -4.51 7.10 11.55
C ARG A 210 -3.48 5.99 11.50
N ILE A 211 -2.39 6.15 12.24
CA ILE A 211 -1.34 5.15 12.37
C ILE A 211 -1.08 4.90 13.85
N ASN A 212 -1.15 3.63 14.26
CA ASN A 212 -0.81 3.20 15.60
C ASN A 212 0.37 2.23 15.50
N ALA A 213 1.52 2.57 16.07
CA ALA A 213 2.70 1.72 16.09
C ALA A 213 3.07 1.35 17.52
N ASN A 214 3.28 0.06 17.77
CA ASN A 214 3.92 -0.45 18.98
C ASN A 214 5.31 -0.95 18.59
N ILE A 215 6.34 -0.26 19.06
CA ILE A 215 7.73 -0.50 18.69
C ILE A 215 8.52 -0.96 19.91
N THR A 216 9.40 -1.94 19.72
CA THR A 216 10.31 -2.44 20.75
C THR A 216 11.74 -2.35 20.24
N GLY A 217 12.67 -1.89 21.08
CA GLY A 217 14.06 -1.64 20.66
C GLY A 217 14.32 -0.18 20.30
N ASN A 218 15.49 0.10 19.70
CA ASN A 218 15.91 1.45 19.38
C ASN A 218 15.64 1.79 17.90
N ILE A 219 14.69 2.69 17.61
CA ILE A 219 14.36 3.07 16.22
C ILE A 219 15.47 3.83 15.49
N LEU A 220 16.48 4.30 16.23
CA LEU A 220 17.69 4.92 15.69
C LEU A 220 18.74 3.88 15.27
N MET A 221 18.48 2.60 15.52
CA MET A 221 19.29 1.45 15.13
C MET A 221 18.44 0.51 14.26
N PRO A 222 19.04 -0.45 13.52
CA PRO A 222 18.28 -1.36 12.66
C PRO A 222 17.72 -2.60 13.38
N ASP A 223 17.69 -2.60 14.72
CA ASP A 223 17.36 -3.76 15.58
C ASP A 223 15.99 -3.65 16.25
N TRP A 224 15.11 -2.78 15.74
CA TRP A 224 13.75 -2.64 16.26
C TRP A 224 12.77 -3.60 15.59
N ASP A 225 11.77 -4.01 16.39
CA ASP A 225 10.60 -4.75 15.96
C ASP A 225 9.36 -3.86 16.14
N ALA A 226 8.36 -4.00 15.27
CA ALA A 226 7.14 -3.19 15.37
C ALA A 226 5.89 -3.91 14.88
N ASN A 227 4.77 -3.62 15.53
CA ASN A 227 3.44 -3.83 14.98
C ASN A 227 2.86 -2.46 14.64
N ILE A 228 2.48 -2.24 13.38
CA ILE A 228 1.95 -0.97 12.90
C ILE A 228 0.59 -1.21 12.25
N ASP A 229 -0.44 -0.58 12.80
CA ASP A 229 -1.79 -0.55 12.26
C ASP A 229 -2.04 0.80 11.59
N ILE A 230 -2.57 0.77 10.37
CA ILE A 230 -2.87 1.93 9.53
C ILE A 230 -4.36 1.86 9.20
N GLU A 231 -5.09 2.94 9.48
CA GLU A 231 -6.48 3.11 9.13
C GLU A 231 -6.63 4.31 8.20
N ILE A 232 -7.27 4.09 7.07
CA ILE A 232 -7.58 5.11 6.07
C ILE A 232 -9.08 5.27 5.96
N SER A 233 -9.54 6.51 5.89
CA SER A 233 -10.96 6.81 5.70
C SER A 233 -11.14 7.89 4.66
N ASN A 234 -11.90 7.56 3.62
CA ASN A 234 -12.26 8.45 2.53
C ASN A 234 -11.04 9.13 1.88
N ILE A 235 -9.92 8.40 1.75
CA ILE A 235 -8.71 8.91 1.10
C ILE A 235 -8.87 8.78 -0.41
N ASP A 236 -8.43 9.79 -1.16
CA ASP A 236 -8.28 9.73 -2.62
C ASP A 236 -6.89 9.15 -2.94
N PRO A 237 -6.77 7.89 -3.38
CA PRO A 237 -5.47 7.27 -3.59
C PRO A 237 -4.68 7.92 -4.72
N VAL A 238 -5.36 8.37 -5.79
CA VAL A 238 -4.73 8.93 -6.98
C VAL A 238 -4.05 10.26 -6.64
N LYS A 239 -4.70 11.12 -5.86
CA LYS A 239 -4.09 12.38 -5.39
C LYS A 239 -3.01 12.18 -4.33
N ASN A 240 -3.19 11.18 -3.47
CA ASN A 240 -2.30 10.99 -2.32
C ASN A 240 -1.08 10.11 -2.61
N PHE A 241 -1.12 9.27 -3.66
CA PHE A 241 -0.05 8.33 -3.99
C PHE A 241 0.31 8.41 -5.48
N SER A 242 1.50 8.94 -5.78
CA SER A 242 1.98 9.29 -7.14
C SER A 242 2.36 8.10 -8.05
N ARG A 243 2.14 6.84 -7.62
CA ARG A 243 2.51 5.64 -8.38
C ARG A 243 1.32 4.86 -8.96
N LEU A 244 0.12 5.39 -8.82
CA LEU A 244 -1.11 4.74 -9.26
C LEU A 244 -1.52 5.20 -10.66
N ASN A 245 -0.58 5.15 -11.63
CA ASN A 245 -0.77 5.73 -12.96
C ASN A 245 -1.92 5.09 -13.77
N LEU A 246 -2.28 3.86 -13.43
CA LEU A 246 -3.41 3.15 -14.04
C LEU A 246 -4.76 3.54 -13.43
N LEU A 247 -4.77 4.26 -12.31
CA LEU A 247 -6.00 4.70 -11.65
C LEU A 247 -6.23 6.18 -11.93
N SER A 248 -7.45 6.51 -12.33
CA SER A 248 -7.90 7.89 -12.48
C SER A 248 -9.22 8.10 -11.74
N ASN A 249 -9.59 9.38 -11.60
CA ASN A 249 -10.78 9.88 -10.90
C ASN A 249 -10.64 9.99 -9.37
N ASP A 250 -11.38 10.94 -8.79
CA ASP A 250 -11.35 11.32 -7.37
C ASP A 250 -12.19 10.36 -6.49
N GLY A 251 -11.90 9.07 -6.58
CA GLY A 251 -12.59 8.04 -5.81
C GLY A 251 -12.29 8.12 -4.31
N ALA A 252 -13.02 7.36 -3.50
CA ALA A 252 -12.83 7.27 -2.05
C ALA A 252 -12.40 5.87 -1.62
N ALA A 253 -11.27 5.78 -0.93
CA ALA A 253 -10.74 4.55 -0.36
C ALA A 253 -10.85 4.53 1.17
N ASN A 254 -11.25 3.37 1.67
CA ASN A 254 -11.32 3.05 3.10
C ASN A 254 -10.56 1.75 3.34
N GLY A 255 -9.98 1.60 4.52
CA GLY A 255 -9.28 0.35 4.80
C GLY A 255 -8.49 0.34 6.09
N LYS A 256 -8.08 -0.87 6.44
CA LYS A 256 -7.26 -1.17 7.61
C LYS A 256 -6.12 -2.08 7.19
N ILE A 257 -4.90 -1.70 7.54
CA ILE A 257 -3.69 -2.44 7.20
C ILE A 257 -2.89 -2.64 8.47
N SER A 258 -2.57 -3.88 8.80
CA SER A 258 -1.69 -4.25 9.91
C SER A 258 -0.39 -4.81 9.35
N THR A 259 0.74 -4.34 9.89
CA THR A 259 2.08 -4.78 9.47
C THR A 259 2.92 -5.22 10.66
N TYR A 260 3.74 -6.25 10.44
CA TYR A 260 4.73 -6.72 11.40
C TYR A 260 6.13 -6.54 10.83
N TRP A 261 7.00 -5.93 11.63
CA TRP A 261 8.38 -5.65 11.32
C TRP A 261 9.29 -6.34 12.32
N GLN A 262 10.38 -6.91 11.82
CA GLN A 262 11.41 -7.53 12.64
C GLN A 262 12.79 -7.09 12.16
N ASN A 263 13.67 -6.65 13.07
CA ASN A 263 14.98 -6.08 12.74
C ASN A 263 14.90 -5.03 11.61
N ALA A 264 14.00 -4.07 11.76
CA ALA A 264 13.69 -3.01 10.81
C ALA A 264 13.26 -3.47 9.40
N LYS A 265 12.87 -4.74 9.21
CA LYS A 265 12.39 -5.31 7.93
C LYS A 265 10.93 -5.73 8.02
N LEU A 266 10.17 -5.41 6.97
CA LEU A 266 8.77 -5.85 6.87
C LEU A 266 8.72 -7.37 6.70
N ILE A 267 7.98 -8.03 7.59
CA ILE A 267 7.79 -9.49 7.61
C ILE A 267 6.40 -9.85 7.12
N THR A 268 5.36 -9.20 7.64
CA THR A 268 3.98 -9.39 7.16
C THR A 268 3.25 -8.07 6.97
N ALA A 269 2.29 -8.06 6.05
CA ALA A 269 1.33 -6.98 5.87
C ALA A 269 -0.01 -7.59 5.47
N ASN A 270 -1.06 -7.33 6.24
CA ASN A 270 -2.41 -7.81 5.93
C ASN A 270 -3.38 -6.64 6.01
N GLY A 271 -4.47 -6.67 5.26
CA GLY A 271 -5.45 -5.62 5.37
C GLY A 271 -6.71 -5.85 4.56
N ASP A 272 -7.72 -5.05 4.87
CA ASP A 272 -9.00 -4.96 4.19
C ASP A 272 -9.08 -3.59 3.53
N LEU A 273 -9.39 -3.56 2.24
CA LEU A 273 -9.43 -2.36 1.43
C LEU A 273 -10.74 -2.29 0.65
N GLU A 274 -11.33 -1.10 0.63
CA GLU A 274 -12.44 -0.73 -0.23
C GLU A 274 -12.07 0.51 -1.03
N TYR A 275 -12.34 0.51 -2.33
CA TYR A 275 -12.18 1.68 -3.19
C TYR A 275 -13.37 1.86 -4.11
N THR A 276 -13.88 3.08 -4.20
CA THR A 276 -15.15 3.40 -4.88
C THR A 276 -14.98 4.49 -5.91
N ASP A 277 -15.78 4.41 -6.98
CA ASP A 277 -15.92 5.43 -8.03
C ASP A 277 -14.60 5.87 -8.70
N PHE A 278 -13.80 4.90 -9.14
CA PHE A 278 -12.54 5.12 -9.84
C PHE A 278 -12.57 4.55 -11.25
N SER A 279 -11.58 4.89 -12.08
CA SER A 279 -11.42 4.30 -13.41
C SER A 279 -10.04 3.68 -13.55
N LEU A 280 -9.98 2.52 -14.20
CA LEU A 280 -8.75 1.92 -14.69
C LEU A 280 -8.47 2.47 -16.09
N THR A 281 -7.38 3.21 -16.25
CA THR A 281 -7.07 3.96 -17.47
C THR A 281 -5.70 3.67 -18.04
N THR A 282 -5.63 3.55 -19.36
CA THR A 282 -4.43 3.70 -20.19
C THR A 282 -4.65 4.82 -21.19
N ASN A 283 -3.69 5.08 -22.07
CA ASN A 283 -3.81 6.11 -23.11
C ASN A 283 -5.03 5.90 -24.04
N GLU A 284 -5.46 4.65 -24.23
CA GLU A 284 -6.49 4.28 -25.21
C GLU A 284 -7.76 3.70 -24.58
N TYR A 285 -7.71 3.27 -23.31
CA TYR A 285 -8.81 2.56 -22.66
C TYR A 285 -9.14 3.15 -21.29
N SER A 286 -10.43 3.18 -20.96
CA SER A 286 -10.92 3.55 -19.64
C SER A 286 -12.04 2.60 -19.23
N VAL A 287 -11.84 1.90 -18.11
CA VAL A 287 -12.84 1.02 -17.52
C VAL A 287 -13.26 1.62 -16.17
N PRO A 288 -14.46 2.22 -16.08
CA PRO A 288 -14.96 2.70 -14.80
C PRO A 288 -15.29 1.53 -13.87
N VAL A 289 -14.81 1.64 -12.65
CA VAL A 289 -15.01 0.70 -11.54
C VAL A 289 -15.84 1.39 -10.46
N LYS A 290 -17.03 0.86 -10.22
CA LYS A 290 -17.95 1.41 -9.23
C LYS A 290 -17.46 1.15 -7.81
N ASN A 291 -17.07 -0.09 -7.53
CA ASN A 291 -16.47 -0.44 -6.24
C ASN A 291 -15.64 -1.72 -6.34
N ILE A 292 -14.59 -1.76 -5.54
CA ILE A 292 -13.77 -2.93 -5.27
C ILE A 292 -13.64 -3.10 -3.75
N ASN A 293 -13.82 -4.32 -3.27
CA ASN A 293 -13.60 -4.72 -1.88
C ASN A 293 -12.74 -5.98 -1.88
N LEU A 294 -11.60 -5.89 -1.21
CA LEU A 294 -10.64 -6.98 -1.13
C LEU A 294 -9.99 -7.05 0.24
N SER A 295 -9.53 -8.23 0.61
CA SER A 295 -8.55 -8.42 1.67
C SER A 295 -7.25 -8.96 1.08
N PHE A 296 -6.13 -8.66 1.71
CA PHE A 296 -4.83 -9.16 1.29
C PHE A 296 -3.99 -9.62 2.47
N ALA A 297 -3.10 -10.57 2.20
CA ALA A 297 -2.10 -11.07 3.13
C ALA A 297 -0.76 -11.26 2.42
N ALA A 298 0.23 -10.47 2.82
CA ALA A 298 1.59 -10.53 2.31
C ALA A 298 2.53 -11.03 3.42
N ALA A 299 3.40 -11.97 3.08
CA ALA A 299 4.38 -12.52 4.00
C ALA A 299 5.73 -12.74 3.33
N ARG A 300 6.80 -12.39 4.05
CA ARG A 300 8.18 -12.71 3.68
C ARG A 300 8.50 -14.15 4.11
N LYS A 301 8.95 -14.97 3.17
CA LYS A 301 9.48 -16.33 3.42
C LYS A 301 11.00 -16.23 3.72
N LEU A 302 11.58 -17.30 4.28
CA LEU A 302 12.92 -17.35 4.90
C LEU A 302 14.09 -16.79 4.05
N ASP A 303 13.96 -16.70 2.71
CA ASP A 303 15.03 -16.32 1.77
C ASP A 303 14.74 -15.07 0.92
N LYS A 304 14.13 -14.02 1.50
CA LYS A 304 13.69 -12.79 0.77
C LYS A 304 12.55 -12.99 -0.22
N ASN A 305 12.07 -14.22 -0.35
CA ASN A 305 10.89 -14.54 -1.14
C ASN A 305 9.64 -13.91 -0.51
N TRP A 306 8.69 -13.51 -1.35
CA TRP A 306 7.42 -12.95 -0.90
C TRP A 306 6.26 -13.77 -1.45
N SER A 307 5.24 -13.98 -0.62
CA SER A 307 3.92 -14.41 -1.07
C SER A 307 2.92 -13.32 -0.77
N LEU A 308 2.01 -13.07 -1.71
CA LEU A 308 0.87 -12.18 -1.56
C LEU A 308 -0.38 -12.97 -1.95
N LYS A 309 -1.32 -13.09 -1.02
CA LYS A 309 -2.68 -13.57 -1.28
C LYS A 309 -3.64 -12.38 -1.30
N VAL A 310 -4.58 -12.39 -2.22
CA VAL A 310 -5.63 -11.37 -2.34
C VAL A 310 -6.97 -12.09 -2.48
N ASP A 311 -7.89 -11.83 -1.57
CA ASP A 311 -9.27 -12.31 -1.64
C ASP A 311 -10.15 -11.15 -2.11
N LEU A 312 -10.63 -11.24 -3.34
CA LEU A 312 -11.55 -10.27 -3.94
C LEU A 312 -12.99 -10.63 -3.55
N HIS A 313 -13.53 -9.93 -2.57
CA HIS A 313 -14.88 -10.17 -2.06
C HIS A 313 -15.96 -9.58 -2.96
N HIS A 314 -15.70 -8.40 -3.54
CA HIS A 314 -16.63 -7.75 -4.45
C HIS A 314 -15.89 -6.87 -5.45
N LEU A 315 -16.27 -6.95 -6.72
CA LEU A 315 -15.85 -6.01 -7.74
C LEU A 315 -17.02 -5.76 -8.69
N LYS A 316 -17.35 -4.48 -8.90
CA LYS A 316 -18.36 -4.05 -9.85
C LYS A 316 -17.79 -3.01 -10.78
N THR A 317 -17.85 -3.33 -12.07
CA THR A 317 -17.46 -2.44 -13.16
C THR A 317 -18.69 -2.02 -13.95
N VAL A 318 -18.48 -1.23 -15.00
CA VAL A 318 -19.51 -0.96 -16.02
C VAL A 318 -19.99 -2.24 -16.72
N ASN A 319 -19.14 -3.26 -16.79
CA ASN A 319 -19.42 -4.56 -17.43
C ASN A 319 -20.03 -5.59 -16.45
N GLY A 320 -20.53 -5.13 -15.30
CA GLY A 320 -21.25 -5.94 -14.32
C GLY A 320 -20.42 -6.34 -13.10
N VAL A 321 -20.90 -7.37 -12.40
CA VAL A 321 -20.30 -7.84 -11.13
C VAL A 321 -19.37 -9.02 -11.41
N TRP A 322 -18.23 -9.07 -10.73
CA TRP A 322 -17.31 -10.21 -10.77
C TRP A 322 -17.72 -11.28 -9.76
N SER A 323 -17.34 -12.52 -10.06
CA SER A 323 -17.42 -13.59 -9.06
C SER A 323 -16.38 -13.34 -7.95
N PRO A 324 -16.68 -13.67 -6.68
CA PRO A 324 -15.67 -13.69 -5.63
C PRO A 324 -14.48 -14.55 -6.07
N SER A 325 -13.28 -14.02 -5.89
CA SER A 325 -12.06 -14.57 -6.50
C SER A 325 -10.91 -14.54 -5.51
N GLU A 326 -10.07 -15.57 -5.54
CA GLU A 326 -8.79 -15.61 -4.84
C GLU A 326 -7.65 -15.48 -5.85
N TYR A 327 -6.68 -14.63 -5.53
CA TYR A 327 -5.44 -14.44 -6.29
C TYR A 327 -4.23 -14.70 -5.41
N GLN A 328 -3.22 -15.34 -5.96
CA GLN A 328 -1.97 -15.61 -5.27
C GLN A 328 -0.79 -15.21 -6.13
N PHE A 329 0.20 -14.58 -5.51
CA PHE A 329 1.42 -14.15 -6.16
C PHE A 329 2.61 -14.64 -5.34
N GLU A 330 3.59 -15.23 -6.01
CA GLU A 330 4.87 -15.59 -5.40
C GLU A 330 6.02 -14.90 -6.14
N PHE A 331 6.89 -14.28 -5.36
CA PHE A 331 8.09 -13.61 -5.82
C PHE A 331 9.27 -14.37 -5.22
N THR A 332 9.94 -15.18 -6.02
CA THR A 332 11.07 -15.97 -5.58
C THR A 332 12.35 -15.48 -6.23
N LYS A 333 13.41 -15.38 -5.43
CA LYS A 333 14.76 -15.17 -5.93
C LYS A 333 15.52 -16.49 -5.86
N ASP A 334 15.99 -16.97 -7.00
CA ASP A 334 16.90 -18.10 -7.06
C ASP A 334 18.31 -17.61 -6.67
N ASP A 335 18.79 -18.02 -5.49
CA ASP A 335 20.10 -17.64 -4.96
C ASP A 335 21.25 -18.25 -5.76
N THR A 336 21.05 -19.36 -6.49
CA THR A 336 22.10 -20.02 -7.28
C THR A 336 22.28 -19.35 -8.65
N SER A 337 21.19 -18.96 -9.29
CA SER A 337 21.23 -18.33 -10.61
C SER A 337 21.12 -16.79 -10.58
N ASN A 338 20.87 -16.21 -9.40
CA ASN A 338 20.53 -14.79 -9.19
C ASN A 338 19.38 -14.31 -10.10
N LYS A 339 18.44 -15.21 -10.42
CA LYS A 339 17.26 -14.91 -11.25
C LYS A 339 16.04 -14.70 -10.36
N TYR A 340 15.09 -13.91 -10.87
CA TYR A 340 13.78 -13.74 -10.25
C TYR A 340 12.76 -14.58 -11.01
N GLN A 341 11.92 -15.29 -10.25
CA GLN A 341 10.78 -16.01 -10.76
C GLN A 341 9.52 -15.42 -10.12
N TYR A 342 8.54 -15.13 -10.98
CA TYR A 342 7.26 -14.56 -10.60
C TYR A 342 6.18 -15.58 -10.96
N LYS A 343 5.38 -15.97 -9.97
CA LYS A 343 4.22 -16.84 -10.18
C LYS A 343 2.95 -16.11 -9.80
N GLY A 344 1.92 -16.24 -10.60
CA GLY A 344 0.60 -15.70 -10.36
C GLY A 344 -0.47 -16.77 -10.58
N PHE A 345 -1.41 -16.88 -9.66
CA PHE A 345 -2.61 -17.69 -9.81
C PHE A 345 -3.83 -16.81 -9.69
N PHE A 346 -4.74 -16.89 -10.67
CA PHE A 346 -5.98 -16.14 -10.69
C PHE A 346 -7.17 -17.07 -10.93
N THR A 347 -8.07 -17.16 -9.95
CA THR A 347 -9.27 -18.00 -10.06
C THR A 347 -10.23 -17.52 -11.15
N PHE A 348 -10.42 -16.21 -11.29
CA PHE A 348 -11.32 -15.61 -12.28
C PHE A 348 -10.87 -14.21 -12.68
N LEU A 349 -10.95 -13.92 -13.98
CA LEU A 349 -10.72 -12.62 -14.59
C LEU A 349 -11.79 -12.38 -15.66
N LYS A 350 -12.29 -11.15 -15.77
CA LYS A 350 -13.18 -10.73 -16.87
C LYS A 350 -12.39 -9.91 -17.90
N LEU A 351 -12.30 -10.41 -19.12
CA LEU A 351 -11.35 -9.93 -20.13
C LEU A 351 -11.58 -8.46 -20.51
N GLU A 352 -12.83 -8.06 -20.69
CA GLU A 352 -13.24 -6.68 -21.01
C GLU A 352 -12.88 -5.66 -19.92
N ASP A 353 -12.72 -6.11 -18.66
CA ASP A 353 -12.39 -5.24 -17.53
C ASP A 353 -10.88 -5.13 -17.29
N ILE A 354 -10.11 -6.19 -17.59
CA ILE A 354 -8.66 -6.21 -17.41
C ILE A 354 -7.88 -5.78 -18.66
N PHE A 355 -8.59 -5.50 -19.75
CA PHE A 355 -7.97 -5.14 -21.02
C PHE A 355 -6.95 -3.98 -20.92
N PRO A 356 -7.20 -2.90 -20.14
CA PRO A 356 -6.18 -1.87 -19.92
C PRO A 356 -4.85 -2.43 -19.37
N LEU A 357 -4.90 -3.45 -18.51
CA LEU A 357 -3.69 -4.11 -17.99
C LEU A 357 -2.97 -4.92 -19.08
N ILE A 358 -3.71 -5.60 -19.96
CA ILE A 358 -3.13 -6.40 -21.04
C ILE A 358 -2.38 -5.49 -22.03
N VAL A 359 -2.94 -4.33 -22.34
CA VAL A 359 -2.31 -3.33 -23.22
C VAL A 359 -1.04 -2.75 -22.57
N GLU A 360 -1.14 -2.32 -21.30
CA GLU A 360 0.00 -1.71 -20.60
C GLU A 360 1.17 -2.69 -20.43
N THR A 361 0.87 -3.95 -20.14
CA THR A 361 1.88 -5.00 -19.93
C THR A 361 2.48 -5.54 -21.24
N ARG A 362 1.90 -5.22 -22.40
CA ARG A 362 2.31 -5.69 -23.73
C ARG A 362 2.45 -7.21 -23.82
N ILE A 363 1.63 -7.95 -23.08
CA ILE A 363 1.60 -9.42 -23.12
C ILE A 363 1.19 -9.92 -24.52
N LEU A 364 0.30 -9.20 -25.19
CA LEU A 364 -0.05 -9.42 -26.59
C LEU A 364 0.75 -8.44 -27.47
N PRO A 365 1.30 -8.91 -28.61
CA PRO A 365 2.04 -8.05 -29.52
C PRO A 365 1.10 -7.08 -30.26
N ASN A 366 1.62 -5.91 -30.61
CA ASN A 366 0.85 -4.83 -31.23
C ASN A 366 0.19 -5.23 -32.56
N ASN A 367 0.81 -6.12 -33.34
CA ASN A 367 0.26 -6.60 -34.61
C ASN A 367 -1.02 -7.43 -34.44
N ILE A 368 -1.21 -8.10 -33.30
CA ILE A 368 -2.46 -8.79 -32.96
C ILE A 368 -3.50 -7.77 -32.49
N LEU A 369 -3.09 -6.85 -31.61
CA LEU A 369 -3.98 -5.83 -31.05
C LEU A 369 -4.61 -4.95 -32.13
N GLN A 370 -3.86 -4.58 -33.16
CA GLN A 370 -4.34 -3.76 -34.29
C GLN A 370 -5.35 -4.48 -35.20
N LYS A 371 -5.44 -5.82 -35.16
CA LYS A 371 -6.36 -6.60 -35.99
C LYS A 371 -7.74 -6.81 -35.36
N LEU A 372 -7.90 -6.47 -34.08
CA LEU A 372 -9.10 -6.73 -33.29
C LEU A 372 -9.80 -5.41 -32.88
N ASP A 373 -11.13 -5.42 -32.82
CA ASP A 373 -11.89 -4.37 -32.14
C ASP A 373 -11.81 -4.61 -30.63
N LEU A 374 -10.87 -3.92 -29.99
CA LEU A 374 -10.53 -4.10 -28.60
C LEU A 374 -11.68 -3.78 -27.63
N ASN A 375 -12.65 -2.96 -28.04
CA ASN A 375 -13.84 -2.66 -27.25
C ASN A 375 -14.90 -3.77 -27.31
N SER A 376 -14.76 -4.70 -28.26
CA SER A 376 -15.68 -5.83 -28.46
C SER A 376 -15.18 -7.13 -27.81
N ILE A 377 -13.93 -7.14 -27.35
CA ILE A 377 -13.34 -8.32 -26.72
C ILE A 377 -14.01 -8.51 -25.37
N SER A 378 -14.65 -9.66 -25.18
CA SER A 378 -15.27 -10.03 -23.92
C SER A 378 -15.08 -11.51 -23.64
N GLY A 379 -15.04 -11.89 -22.37
CA GLY A 379 -14.99 -13.29 -21.98
C GLY A 379 -14.58 -13.50 -20.53
N ASP A 380 -14.96 -14.66 -20.00
CA ASP A 380 -14.58 -15.11 -18.67
C ASP A 380 -13.31 -15.96 -18.78
N ILE A 381 -12.25 -15.60 -18.05
CA ILE A 381 -11.02 -16.39 -17.94
C ILE A 381 -10.94 -16.96 -16.52
N LYS A 382 -10.62 -18.25 -16.40
CA LYS A 382 -10.56 -18.99 -15.13
C LYS A 382 -9.26 -19.76 -14.98
N ASP A 383 -8.90 -20.02 -13.73
CA ASP A 383 -7.77 -20.88 -13.34
C ASP A 383 -6.46 -20.49 -14.05
N VAL A 384 -6.20 -19.18 -14.09
CA VAL A 384 -5.04 -18.62 -14.77
C VAL A 384 -3.80 -18.86 -13.94
N ASN A 385 -2.84 -19.59 -14.48
CA ASN A 385 -1.51 -19.74 -13.93
C ASN A 385 -0.54 -18.99 -14.82
N ILE A 386 0.25 -18.10 -14.24
CA ILE A 386 1.27 -17.32 -14.94
C ILE A 386 2.61 -17.58 -14.26
N GLU A 387 3.63 -17.87 -15.05
CA GLU A 387 5.02 -17.97 -14.59
C GLU A 387 5.92 -17.13 -15.49
N VAL A 388 6.76 -16.29 -14.88
CA VAL A 388 7.71 -15.41 -15.57
C VAL A 388 9.09 -15.57 -14.95
N GLU A 389 10.12 -15.82 -15.78
CA GLU A 389 11.52 -15.87 -15.36
C GLU A 389 12.26 -14.62 -15.89
N SER A 390 13.02 -13.94 -15.03
CA SER A 390 13.81 -12.76 -15.43
C SER A 390 14.86 -13.10 -16.51
N ASN A 391 15.08 -12.18 -17.46
CA ASN A 391 16.14 -12.18 -18.49
C ASN A 391 16.00 -13.14 -19.69
N LYS A 392 14.82 -13.70 -19.92
CA LYS A 392 14.45 -14.21 -21.26
C LYS A 392 13.24 -13.43 -21.72
N GLU A 393 13.39 -12.61 -22.77
CA GLU A 393 12.31 -11.82 -23.41
C GLU A 393 11.11 -12.68 -23.86
N SER A 394 11.22 -14.02 -23.77
CA SER A 394 10.25 -15.01 -24.25
C SER A 394 9.87 -16.11 -23.24
N SER A 395 10.08 -15.94 -21.93
CA SER A 395 9.82 -17.02 -20.93
C SER A 395 8.48 -16.94 -20.18
N ILE A 396 7.53 -16.12 -20.62
CA ILE A 396 6.20 -16.08 -19.99
C ILE A 396 5.46 -17.39 -20.34
N LYS A 397 5.08 -18.14 -19.29
CA LYS A 397 4.19 -19.29 -19.37
C LYS A 397 2.84 -18.92 -18.79
N ILE A 398 1.77 -19.23 -19.52
CA ILE A 398 0.38 -18.96 -19.15
C ILE A 398 -0.44 -20.22 -19.46
N ASP A 399 -1.17 -20.69 -18.45
CA ASP A 399 -2.18 -21.72 -18.58
C ASP A 399 -3.51 -21.15 -18.08
N ALA A 400 -4.57 -21.24 -18.87
CA ALA A 400 -5.87 -20.67 -18.52
C ALA A 400 -7.03 -21.41 -19.20
N ALA A 401 -8.21 -21.39 -18.57
CA ALA A 401 -9.47 -21.73 -19.22
C ALA A 401 -10.20 -20.44 -19.62
N PHE A 402 -10.86 -20.42 -20.77
CA PHE A 402 -11.71 -19.31 -21.20
C PHE A 402 -13.11 -19.81 -21.57
N SER A 403 -14.10 -18.96 -21.36
CA SER A 403 -15.49 -19.22 -21.75
C SER A 403 -16.18 -17.94 -22.20
N LYS A 404 -17.17 -18.09 -23.09
CA LYS A 404 -17.90 -16.95 -23.70
C LYS A 404 -16.97 -15.93 -24.36
N LEU A 405 -15.85 -16.40 -24.91
CA LEU A 405 -14.90 -15.53 -25.59
C LEU A 405 -15.53 -15.03 -26.89
N ASN A 406 -15.58 -13.70 -27.02
CA ASN A 406 -16.09 -12.99 -28.18
C ASN A 406 -14.97 -12.12 -28.75
N LEU A 407 -14.77 -12.20 -30.05
CA LEU A 407 -13.75 -11.46 -30.78
C LEU A 407 -14.36 -10.89 -32.05
N THR A 408 -14.08 -9.62 -32.33
CA THR A 408 -14.45 -8.95 -33.57
C THR A 408 -13.20 -8.37 -34.22
N SER A 409 -13.12 -8.40 -35.55
CA SER A 409 -12.05 -7.73 -36.29
C SER A 409 -12.16 -6.21 -36.16
N TYR A 410 -11.03 -5.50 -36.30
CA TYR A 410 -10.97 -4.05 -36.17
C TYR A 410 -11.93 -3.32 -37.13
N ASP A 411 -12.03 -3.80 -38.37
CA ASP A 411 -12.94 -3.28 -39.41
C ASP A 411 -14.40 -3.72 -39.23
N LYS A 412 -14.69 -4.55 -38.21
CA LYS A 412 -16.00 -5.14 -37.91
C LYS A 412 -16.58 -6.00 -39.04
N SER A 413 -15.74 -6.42 -40.00
CA SER A 413 -16.14 -7.28 -41.11
C SER A 413 -16.32 -8.73 -40.69
N SER A 414 -15.66 -9.16 -39.60
CA SER A 414 -15.67 -10.54 -39.13
C SER A 414 -15.81 -10.62 -37.61
N TYR A 415 -16.54 -11.61 -37.12
CA TYR A 415 -16.60 -11.91 -35.69
C TYR A 415 -16.66 -13.41 -35.43
N ILE A 416 -16.24 -13.78 -34.23
CA ILE A 416 -16.50 -15.09 -33.63
C ILE A 416 -16.96 -14.90 -32.18
N THR A 417 -18.03 -15.59 -31.79
CA THR A 417 -18.62 -15.45 -30.45
C THR A 417 -18.91 -16.80 -29.83
N GLY A 418 -18.97 -16.83 -28.49
CA GLY A 418 -19.32 -18.03 -27.75
C GLY A 418 -18.23 -19.10 -27.73
N LEU A 419 -16.96 -18.71 -27.89
CA LEU A 419 -15.84 -19.64 -27.79
C LEU A 419 -15.57 -20.04 -26.33
N GLU A 420 -15.28 -21.32 -26.15
CA GLU A 420 -14.93 -21.94 -24.87
C GLU A 420 -13.77 -22.91 -25.09
N GLY A 421 -12.87 -22.98 -24.11
CA GLY A 421 -11.67 -23.79 -24.27
C GLY A 421 -10.58 -23.53 -23.23
N THR A 422 -9.37 -23.98 -23.57
CA THR A 422 -8.17 -23.79 -22.76
C THR A 422 -7.03 -23.23 -23.58
N PHE A 423 -6.21 -22.41 -22.95
CA PHE A 423 -5.05 -21.75 -23.52
C PHE A 423 -3.82 -22.16 -22.73
N ILE A 424 -2.79 -22.62 -23.44
CA ILE A 424 -1.51 -23.02 -22.87
C ILE A 424 -0.40 -22.44 -23.76
N THR A 425 0.56 -21.75 -23.17
CA THR A 425 1.76 -21.31 -23.89
C THR A 425 2.87 -22.36 -23.78
N ASP A 426 3.44 -22.79 -24.90
CA ASP A 426 4.74 -23.48 -24.92
C ASP A 426 5.86 -22.51 -25.38
N ASP A 427 7.12 -22.94 -25.42
CA ASP A 427 8.26 -22.06 -25.78
C ASP A 427 8.18 -21.48 -27.21
N SER A 428 7.40 -22.07 -28.12
CA SER A 428 7.31 -21.76 -29.56
C SER A 428 5.90 -21.42 -30.06
N PHE A 429 4.84 -21.92 -29.41
CA PHE A 429 3.45 -21.81 -29.83
C PHE A 429 2.52 -21.46 -28.68
N PHE A 430 1.49 -20.68 -28.99
CA PHE A 430 0.25 -20.63 -28.21
C PHE A 430 -0.62 -21.81 -28.64
N ASN A 431 -0.90 -22.73 -27.71
CA ASN A 431 -1.78 -23.86 -27.95
C ASN A 431 -3.16 -23.53 -27.38
N ILE A 432 -4.13 -23.34 -28.26
CA ILE A 432 -5.51 -23.04 -27.92
C ILE A 432 -6.34 -24.28 -28.26
N LYS A 433 -6.85 -24.97 -27.24
CA LYS A 433 -7.85 -26.01 -27.43
C LYS A 433 -9.22 -25.36 -27.33
N ILE A 434 -10.01 -25.45 -28.39
CA ILE A 434 -11.40 -24.97 -28.44
C ILE A 434 -12.30 -26.19 -28.30
N ASP A 435 -13.26 -26.12 -27.40
CA ASP A 435 -14.30 -27.12 -27.19
C ASP A 435 -15.59 -26.37 -26.83
N SER A 436 -16.36 -26.03 -27.85
CA SER A 436 -17.47 -25.06 -27.78
C SER A 436 -18.74 -25.67 -28.34
N LYS A 437 -19.88 -25.45 -27.66
CA LYS A 437 -21.14 -26.08 -28.03
C LYS A 437 -21.76 -25.54 -29.31
N SER A 438 -21.77 -24.22 -29.47
CA SER A 438 -22.42 -23.57 -30.61
C SER A 438 -21.87 -22.16 -30.86
N PRO A 439 -20.54 -22.01 -31.08
CA PRO A 439 -19.98 -20.72 -31.42
C PRO A 439 -20.52 -20.22 -32.76
N GLU A 440 -20.60 -18.90 -32.88
CA GLU A 440 -21.12 -18.24 -34.06
C GLU A 440 -19.99 -17.49 -34.75
N PHE A 441 -19.86 -17.68 -36.06
CA PHE A 441 -18.86 -17.03 -36.89
C PHE A 441 -19.54 -16.30 -38.05
N LYS A 442 -19.03 -15.11 -38.38
CA LYS A 442 -19.40 -14.40 -39.60
C LYS A 442 -18.17 -13.72 -40.17
N SER A 443 -18.05 -13.68 -41.49
CA SER A 443 -17.00 -12.94 -42.16
C SER A 443 -17.49 -12.40 -43.49
N ASN A 444 -17.66 -11.08 -43.60
CA ASN A 444 -18.17 -10.44 -44.82
C ASN A 444 -17.27 -10.68 -46.05
N THR A 445 -16.02 -11.09 -45.87
CA THR A 445 -15.07 -11.39 -46.95
C THR A 445 -15.15 -12.84 -47.43
N LEU A 446 -15.41 -13.79 -46.52
CA LEU A 446 -15.47 -15.22 -46.84
C LEU A 446 -16.91 -15.70 -47.07
N TYR A 447 -17.81 -15.33 -46.17
CA TYR A 447 -19.21 -15.73 -46.17
C TYR A 447 -20.07 -14.73 -45.37
N SER A 448 -20.93 -14.00 -46.07
CA SER A 448 -21.70 -12.87 -45.53
C SER A 448 -22.77 -13.25 -44.52
N GLU A 449 -23.24 -14.50 -44.58
CA GLU A 449 -24.22 -15.04 -43.63
C GLU A 449 -23.54 -15.55 -42.36
N LYS A 450 -24.31 -15.56 -41.27
CA LYS A 450 -23.85 -16.11 -40.00
C LYS A 450 -23.78 -17.64 -40.09
N ILE A 451 -22.66 -18.20 -39.66
CA ILE A 451 -22.44 -19.64 -39.54
C ILE A 451 -22.47 -20.02 -38.06
N VAL A 452 -23.28 -21.01 -37.71
CA VAL A 452 -23.25 -21.65 -36.39
C VAL A 452 -22.42 -22.91 -36.50
N LEU A 453 -21.47 -23.12 -35.59
CA LEU A 453 -20.54 -24.24 -35.60
C LEU A 453 -20.85 -25.21 -34.43
N PRO A 454 -21.83 -26.12 -34.59
CA PRO A 454 -22.25 -27.00 -33.50
C PRO A 454 -21.17 -28.00 -33.09
N ASN A 455 -21.01 -28.16 -31.78
CA ASN A 455 -20.04 -29.05 -31.12
C ASN A 455 -18.63 -28.90 -31.73
N LEU A 456 -18.15 -27.66 -31.83
CA LEU A 456 -16.84 -27.33 -32.36
C LEU A 456 -15.75 -27.79 -31.39
N SER A 457 -14.90 -28.70 -31.84
CA SER A 457 -13.67 -29.10 -31.16
C SER A 457 -12.48 -28.90 -32.09
N THR A 458 -11.45 -28.17 -31.67
CA THR A 458 -10.23 -27.98 -32.47
C THR A 458 -9.02 -27.65 -31.60
N VAL A 459 -7.81 -27.88 -32.11
CA VAL A 459 -6.56 -27.41 -31.52
C VAL A 459 -5.91 -26.43 -32.49
N VAL A 460 -5.86 -25.17 -32.09
CA VAL A 460 -5.21 -24.10 -32.82
C VAL A 460 -3.84 -23.86 -32.22
N LYS A 461 -2.80 -23.80 -33.06
CA LYS A 461 -1.44 -23.41 -32.66
C LYS A 461 -1.05 -22.12 -33.37
N LEU A 462 -0.70 -21.09 -32.61
CA LEU A 462 -0.21 -19.82 -33.15
C LEU A 462 1.27 -19.66 -32.83
N ASN A 463 2.11 -19.39 -33.83
CA ASN A 463 3.55 -19.21 -33.65
C ASN A 463 3.86 -17.97 -32.78
N ARG A 464 4.66 -18.13 -31.72
CA ARG A 464 5.00 -17.06 -30.76
C ARG A 464 6.04 -16.07 -31.28
N SER A 465 6.86 -16.46 -32.26
CA SER A 465 7.95 -15.62 -32.75
C SER A 465 7.44 -14.61 -33.78
N SER A 466 6.58 -15.08 -34.70
CA SER A 466 6.13 -14.29 -35.84
C SER A 466 4.66 -13.87 -35.76
N TYR A 467 3.82 -14.60 -34.99
CA TYR A 467 2.38 -14.35 -34.83
C TYR A 467 1.59 -14.33 -36.16
N ASP A 468 2.16 -14.86 -37.24
CA ASP A 468 1.58 -14.90 -38.58
C ASP A 468 1.13 -16.31 -38.98
N GLU A 469 1.75 -17.36 -38.42
CA GLU A 469 1.44 -18.76 -38.71
C GLU A 469 0.47 -19.34 -37.69
N LEU A 470 -0.70 -19.76 -38.19
CA LEU A 470 -1.76 -20.40 -37.43
C LEU A 470 -2.03 -21.81 -38.01
N LEU A 471 -1.84 -22.82 -37.17
CA LEU A 471 -2.11 -24.23 -37.51
C LEU A 471 -3.41 -24.67 -36.85
N ILE A 472 -4.33 -25.18 -37.66
CA ILE A 472 -5.61 -25.73 -37.22
C ILE A 472 -5.50 -27.25 -37.30
N ASN A 473 -5.52 -27.92 -36.16
CA ASN A 473 -5.40 -29.37 -36.07
C ASN A 473 -6.65 -29.98 -35.46
N LYS A 474 -7.07 -31.13 -36.01
CA LYS A 474 -8.22 -31.90 -35.51
C LYS A 474 -9.47 -31.05 -35.36
N PHE A 475 -9.71 -30.13 -36.30
CA PHE A 475 -10.98 -29.42 -36.36
C PHE A 475 -12.06 -30.47 -36.57
N LYS A 476 -13.07 -30.44 -35.71
CA LYS A 476 -14.26 -31.28 -35.78
C LYS A 476 -15.47 -30.41 -35.47
N MET A 477 -16.48 -30.52 -36.32
CA MET A 477 -17.80 -29.94 -36.12
C MET A 477 -18.82 -31.05 -36.37
N SER A 478 -19.85 -31.12 -35.54
CA SER A 478 -20.91 -32.13 -35.71
C SER A 478 -22.26 -31.61 -35.26
N SER A 479 -23.24 -31.69 -36.17
CA SER A 479 -24.67 -31.56 -35.91
C SER A 479 -25.41 -32.85 -36.28
N ASP A 480 -26.73 -32.84 -36.11
CA ASP A 480 -27.62 -33.88 -36.63
C ASP A 480 -27.64 -33.91 -38.18
N GLU A 481 -27.16 -32.86 -38.84
CA GLU A 481 -27.23 -32.67 -40.30
C GLU A 481 -25.89 -32.89 -41.00
N ILE A 482 -24.77 -32.49 -40.36
CA ILE A 482 -23.44 -32.44 -40.95
C ILE A 482 -22.37 -32.78 -39.90
N SER A 483 -21.47 -33.71 -40.23
CA SER A 483 -20.20 -33.95 -39.52
C SER A 483 -19.02 -33.65 -40.43
N LEU A 484 -18.11 -32.79 -39.98
CA LEU A 484 -16.96 -32.32 -40.74
C LEU A 484 -15.70 -32.38 -39.89
N THR A 485 -14.62 -32.88 -40.49
CA THR A 485 -13.28 -32.79 -39.94
C THR A 485 -12.35 -31.99 -40.86
N ALA A 486 -11.45 -31.21 -40.28
CA ALA A 486 -10.50 -30.44 -41.07
C ALA A 486 -9.14 -30.32 -40.38
N ASN A 487 -8.11 -30.11 -41.19
CA ASN A 487 -6.81 -29.61 -40.75
C ASN A 487 -6.39 -28.49 -41.69
N GLY A 488 -5.69 -27.49 -41.19
CA GLY A 488 -5.27 -26.39 -42.02
C GLY A 488 -4.08 -25.63 -41.47
N LYS A 489 -3.47 -24.84 -42.34
CA LYS A 489 -2.39 -23.91 -42.06
C LYS A 489 -2.74 -22.59 -42.72
N ILE A 490 -2.72 -21.54 -41.91
CA ILE A 490 -2.97 -20.16 -42.33
C ILE A 490 -1.69 -19.36 -42.04
N ILE A 491 -1.19 -18.61 -43.02
CA ILE A 491 -0.08 -17.67 -42.88
C ILE A 491 -0.63 -16.28 -43.19
N LEU A 492 -0.58 -15.38 -42.22
CA LEU A 492 -1.15 -14.03 -42.25
C LEU A 492 -0.06 -12.96 -42.44
N THR A 493 0.67 -13.02 -43.56
CA THR A 493 1.62 -11.98 -43.98
C THR A 493 0.91 -10.87 -44.76
N GLU A 494 1.39 -9.63 -44.66
CA GLU A 494 0.76 -8.47 -45.32
C GLU A 494 0.76 -8.58 -46.85
N ASP A 495 1.84 -9.11 -47.43
CA ASP A 495 2.03 -9.11 -48.90
C ASP A 495 1.51 -10.38 -49.61
N SER A 496 1.35 -11.51 -48.91
CA SER A 496 0.99 -12.80 -49.53
C SER A 496 0.37 -13.77 -48.52
N PRO A 497 -0.86 -13.51 -48.04
CA PRO A 497 -1.55 -14.43 -47.14
C PRO A 497 -1.75 -15.79 -47.82
N PHE A 498 -1.47 -16.87 -47.10
CA PHE A 498 -1.55 -18.24 -47.59
C PHE A 498 -2.49 -19.06 -46.71
N VAL A 499 -3.37 -19.84 -47.34
CA VAL A 499 -4.33 -20.71 -46.68
C VAL A 499 -4.29 -22.08 -47.35
N ASP A 500 -3.93 -23.12 -46.59
CA ASP A 500 -4.00 -24.53 -46.99
C ASP A 500 -4.91 -25.25 -46.00
N VAL A 501 -6.03 -25.81 -46.49
CA VAL A 501 -7.02 -26.48 -45.66
C VAL A 501 -7.44 -27.78 -46.33
N LYS A 502 -7.31 -28.87 -45.60
CA LYS A 502 -7.82 -30.19 -45.96
C LYS A 502 -9.08 -30.48 -45.16
N ILE A 503 -10.21 -30.59 -45.86
CA ILE A 503 -11.53 -30.84 -45.29
C ILE A 503 -11.97 -32.26 -45.65
N ASN A 504 -12.55 -32.98 -44.69
CA ASN A 504 -13.26 -34.23 -44.89
C ASN A 504 -14.69 -34.08 -44.37
N LEU A 505 -15.66 -34.36 -45.24
CA LEU A 505 -17.07 -34.43 -44.87
C LEU A 505 -17.37 -35.89 -44.54
N ASP A 506 -17.67 -36.18 -43.27
CA ASP A 506 -17.81 -37.57 -42.80
C ASP A 506 -19.22 -38.09 -43.10
N GLU A 507 -20.24 -37.43 -42.58
CA GLU A 507 -21.66 -37.74 -42.79
C GLU A 507 -22.45 -36.46 -43.04
N SER A 508 -23.35 -36.49 -44.01
CA SER A 508 -24.30 -35.39 -44.28
C SER A 508 -25.64 -35.96 -44.75
N ASP A 509 -26.73 -35.48 -44.18
CA ASP A 509 -28.07 -35.80 -44.67
C ASP A 509 -28.41 -34.92 -45.89
N ILE A 510 -28.50 -35.56 -47.06
CA ILE A 510 -28.77 -34.94 -48.37
C ILE A 510 -30.07 -34.11 -48.34
N LYS A 511 -31.01 -34.41 -47.44
CA LYS A 511 -32.26 -33.65 -47.29
C LYS A 511 -32.05 -32.16 -46.98
N TYR A 512 -30.88 -31.78 -46.46
CA TYR A 512 -30.57 -30.41 -46.02
C TYR A 512 -29.51 -29.69 -46.89
N VAL A 513 -29.07 -30.29 -48.01
CA VAL A 513 -28.00 -29.75 -48.89
C VAL A 513 -28.56 -28.91 -50.07
N SER A 514 -29.87 -28.59 -50.08
CA SER A 514 -30.53 -27.85 -51.18
C SER A 514 -30.54 -26.34 -51.02
#